data_AF-A0A1A9HR91-F1
#
_entry.id   AF-A0A1A9HR91-F1
#
_cell.length_a   1.000
_cell.length_b   1.000
_cell.length_c   1.000
_cell.angle_alpha   90.00
_cell.angle_beta   90.00
_cell.angle_gamma   90.00
#
_symmetry.space_group_name_H-M   'P 1'
#
loop_
_entity.id
_entity.type
_entity.pdbx_description
1 polymer ?
#
loop_
_entity_poly.entity_id
_entity_poly.type
_entity_poly.pdbx_seq_one_letter_code
_entity_poly.pdbx_strand_id
1 'polypeptide(L)'
;MQTSLPADFVSGTAPGKFWPRWAALAAPLLLAACSQLPRTPAPSSEPATGGPFSPAALQALRPAQFRSTVGTAVQAQDRWSTDRARIRTASAQALAAPQDGAALRELAQALRLVAHYRAEVDTTRPALLAALPALDGQPADIQRPLLTAAYTLYAVDAAPLLRPLLPRLATPREFAIAAYALMQTRQPSDLALIQSQLAQRDRDEPRLQALAQAVSTAQGVPQSARPPLADLLAVRPGSPVVFSFQRPGRQQMGLALVRQADGRFVRRPDGGLFNIEQLALSSSGLPGTITLGNTPQGLFTIQGAGRAASNIWIGPTPYLHTKVPGEASVAEYEQRAPGPNEPVWSLDRYRALLPASWRDYAPLQEAWLAGRAGRDEMLMHGSTIDPRYYAGSRYYPGTPSDGCLVAMEYWSPEGVMVHSDQIALLQAFTAQGRDRGYMVLIELDAAPTPVALAEVIQSVLEAEARTNGR
;
A
#
# COMPACT_ATOMS: atom_id res chain seq x y z
N MET A 1 49.32 12.26 52.61
CA MET A 1 48.97 12.33 54.05
C MET A 1 47.45 12.49 54.14
N GLN A 2 46.65 11.44 54.03
CA GLN A 2 46.37 10.35 54.99
C GLN A 2 45.73 10.81 56.31
N THR A 3 44.49 10.29 56.51
CA THR A 3 43.83 9.83 57.76
C THR A 3 43.49 10.90 58.82
N SER A 4 42.32 10.92 59.47
CA SER A 4 41.41 9.82 59.87
C SER A 4 40.06 10.35 60.40
N LEU A 5 39.02 9.51 60.23
CA LEU A 5 37.68 9.43 60.86
C LEU A 5 37.76 9.30 62.42
N PRO A 6 36.67 9.22 63.25
CA PRO A 6 35.27 8.81 62.94
C PRO A 6 34.10 9.45 63.75
N ALA A 7 32.89 8.92 63.45
CA ALA A 7 31.79 8.55 64.35
C ALA A 7 30.51 9.41 64.42
N ASP A 8 29.40 8.69 64.27
CA ASP A 8 28.00 9.09 64.17
C ASP A 8 27.30 9.40 65.51
N PHE A 9 26.10 10.00 65.39
CA PHE A 9 24.81 9.63 66.01
C PHE A 9 24.07 10.68 66.90
N VAL A 10 22.76 10.86 66.60
CA VAL A 10 21.62 11.39 67.41
C VAL A 10 21.48 12.94 67.49
N SER A 11 20.36 13.66 67.30
CA SER A 11 18.92 13.46 67.02
C SER A 11 18.24 14.81 66.74
N GLY A 12 17.05 14.79 66.12
CA GLY A 12 16.05 15.87 66.15
C GLY A 12 15.59 16.24 64.73
N THR A 13 14.40 15.90 64.26
CA THR A 13 13.10 16.41 64.73
C THR A 13 11.95 15.66 64.01
N ALA A 14 10.84 15.46 64.72
CA ALA A 14 9.52 15.03 64.20
C ALA A 14 8.68 16.31 63.84
N PRO A 15 7.47 16.25 63.19
CA PRO A 15 6.58 15.09 63.03
C PRO A 15 5.97 14.88 61.62
N GLY A 16 5.76 13.61 61.30
CA GLY A 16 4.98 13.15 60.14
C GLY A 16 3.48 13.14 60.41
N LYS A 17 2.70 13.49 59.38
CA LYS A 17 1.25 13.25 59.30
C LYS A 17 0.99 12.01 58.45
N PHE A 18 0.05 11.22 58.96
CA PHE A 18 -0.46 9.94 58.50
C PHE A 18 -0.93 9.92 57.04
N TRP A 19 -0.48 8.91 56.28
CA TRP A 19 -1.19 8.34 55.14
C TRP A 19 -1.51 6.86 55.46
N PRO A 20 -2.75 6.38 55.27
CA PRO A 20 -3.10 5.00 55.55
C PRO A 20 -2.66 4.07 54.41
N ARG A 21 -2.10 2.92 54.81
CA ARG A 21 -1.80 1.75 53.96
C ARG A 21 -3.06 0.89 53.87
N TRP A 22 -3.58 0.65 52.66
CA TRP A 22 -4.21 -0.57 52.09
C TRP A 22 -4.49 -0.17 50.62
N ALA A 23 -4.11 -0.83 49.54
CA ALA A 23 -3.63 -2.17 49.28
C ALA A 23 -2.66 -2.14 48.08
N ALA A 24 -1.66 -3.03 48.11
CA ALA A 24 -0.89 -3.40 46.94
C ALA A 24 -1.79 -4.20 45.98
N LEU A 25 -1.77 -3.86 44.69
CA LEU A 25 -1.92 -4.78 43.55
C LEU A 25 -1.84 -4.00 42.22
N ALA A 26 -0.90 -4.44 41.37
CA ALA A 26 -0.87 -4.37 39.90
C ALA A 26 -0.80 -3.01 39.18
N ALA A 27 0.40 -2.69 38.68
CA ALA A 27 0.62 -2.19 37.32
C ALA A 27 1.48 -3.24 36.58
N PRO A 28 1.50 -3.37 35.23
CA PRO A 28 0.76 -2.64 34.18
C PRO A 28 0.08 -3.56 33.12
N LEU A 29 -1.10 -3.20 32.63
CA LEU A 29 -1.82 -3.76 31.46
C LEU A 29 -2.66 -2.60 30.91
N LEU A 30 -2.74 -2.19 29.63
CA LEU A 30 -2.36 -2.75 28.34
C LEU A 30 -2.19 -1.62 27.32
N LEU A 31 -1.03 -1.60 26.66
CA LEU A 31 -0.87 -1.18 25.26
C LEU A 31 -1.53 -2.25 24.38
N ALA A 32 -2.64 -1.95 23.71
CA ALA A 32 -3.13 -2.66 22.51
C ALA A 32 -4.51 -2.13 22.10
N ALA A 33 -4.55 -1.11 21.26
CA ALA A 33 -5.74 -0.76 20.48
C ALA A 33 -5.33 -0.41 19.05
N CYS A 34 -4.50 -1.29 18.47
CA CYS A 34 -4.21 -1.43 17.04
C CYS A 34 -3.73 -2.88 16.89
N SER A 35 -4.29 -3.63 15.92
CA SER A 35 -4.09 -5.08 15.68
C SER A 35 -4.81 -6.05 16.63
N GLN A 36 -6.13 -6.18 16.49
CA GLN A 36 -6.84 -7.43 16.82
C GLN A 36 -7.85 -7.74 15.72
N LEU A 37 -7.35 -8.03 14.52
CA LEU A 37 -8.02 -9.01 13.68
C LEU A 37 -7.66 -10.41 14.24
N PRO A 38 -8.56 -11.40 14.20
CA PRO A 38 -8.22 -12.75 14.61
C PRO A 38 -7.00 -13.20 13.80
N ARG A 39 -5.91 -13.60 14.48
CA ARG A 39 -4.83 -14.33 13.84
C ARG A 39 -5.45 -15.61 13.30
N THR A 40 -5.79 -15.63 12.02
CA THR A 40 -6.03 -16.86 11.30
C THR A 40 -4.78 -17.73 11.46
N PRO A 41 -4.92 -19.02 11.79
CA PRO A 41 -3.77 -19.91 11.86
C PRO A 41 -3.03 -19.89 10.52
N ALA A 42 -1.70 -19.99 10.58
CA ALA A 42 -0.87 -20.06 9.39
C ALA A 42 -1.42 -21.14 8.44
N PRO A 43 -1.68 -20.82 7.16
CA PRO A 43 -2.12 -21.83 6.22
C PRO A 43 -1.06 -22.93 6.11
N SER A 44 -1.52 -24.18 6.10
CA SER A 44 -0.68 -25.36 5.90
C SER A 44 0.23 -25.20 4.68
N SER A 45 1.46 -25.71 4.77
CA SER A 45 2.40 -25.75 3.65
C SER A 45 2.01 -26.71 2.53
N GLU A 46 0.92 -27.46 2.70
CA GLU A 46 0.33 -28.32 1.67
C GLU A 46 -0.78 -27.58 0.91
N PRO A 47 -0.85 -27.71 -0.43
CA PRO A 47 -1.95 -27.18 -1.21
C PRO A 47 -3.26 -27.74 -0.67
N ALA A 48 -4.19 -26.87 -0.30
CA ALA A 48 -5.50 -27.27 0.20
C ALA A 48 -6.23 -28.05 -0.90
N THR A 49 -6.21 -29.38 -0.80
CA THR A 49 -6.94 -30.26 -1.71
C THR A 49 -8.43 -30.15 -1.35
N GLY A 50 -9.18 -29.32 -2.10
CA GLY A 50 -10.64 -29.27 -2.03
C GLY A 50 -11.28 -28.06 -1.34
N GLY A 51 -10.56 -26.95 -1.11
CA GLY A 51 -11.15 -25.69 -0.64
C GLY A 51 -11.79 -24.84 -1.75
N PRO A 52 -12.63 -23.84 -1.41
CA PRO A 52 -13.27 -22.93 -2.39
C PRO A 52 -12.26 -22.06 -3.15
N PHE A 53 -11.01 -21.99 -2.67
CA PHE A 53 -9.90 -21.28 -3.29
C PHE A 53 -8.79 -22.21 -3.79
N SER A 54 -9.05 -23.52 -3.84
CA SER A 54 -8.11 -24.47 -4.45
C SER A 54 -7.87 -24.12 -5.93
N PRO A 55 -6.71 -24.48 -6.51
CA PRO A 55 -6.45 -24.25 -7.93
C PRO A 55 -7.60 -24.72 -8.84
N ALA A 56 -8.14 -25.92 -8.61
CA ALA A 56 -9.26 -26.45 -9.39
C ALA A 56 -10.54 -25.58 -9.25
N ALA A 57 -10.86 -25.10 -8.05
CA ALA A 57 -11.99 -24.20 -7.84
C ALA A 57 -11.79 -22.85 -8.53
N LEU A 58 -10.57 -22.30 -8.50
CA LEU A 58 -10.22 -21.06 -9.20
C LEU A 58 -10.31 -21.21 -10.73
N GLN A 59 -9.90 -22.36 -11.28
CA GLN A 59 -10.08 -22.70 -12.70
C GLN A 59 -11.56 -22.79 -13.11
N ALA A 60 -12.44 -23.16 -12.20
CA ALA A 60 -13.88 -23.31 -12.44
C ALA A 60 -14.66 -21.99 -12.40
N LEU A 61 -14.05 -20.87 -11.98
CA LEU A 61 -14.72 -19.58 -11.87
C LEU A 61 -15.23 -19.08 -13.23
N ARG A 62 -16.43 -18.49 -13.23
CA ARG A 62 -17.06 -17.85 -14.39
C ARG A 62 -17.70 -16.53 -13.97
N PRO A 63 -17.59 -15.45 -14.78
CA PRO A 63 -18.15 -14.14 -14.43
C PRO A 63 -19.61 -14.17 -13.97
N ALA A 64 -20.50 -14.85 -14.70
CA ALA A 64 -21.93 -14.87 -14.42
C ALA A 64 -22.33 -15.40 -13.00
N GLN A 65 -21.41 -16.07 -12.31
CA GLN A 65 -21.59 -16.56 -10.94
C GLN A 65 -21.58 -15.42 -9.89
N PHE A 66 -21.07 -14.25 -10.24
CA PHE A 66 -20.82 -13.18 -9.29
C PHE A 66 -21.89 -12.08 -9.35
N ARG A 67 -22.08 -11.43 -8.20
CA ARG A 67 -22.96 -10.26 -8.02
C ARG A 67 -22.18 -9.14 -7.34
N SER A 68 -22.30 -7.92 -7.87
CA SER A 68 -21.64 -6.74 -7.32
C SER A 68 -22.01 -6.55 -5.86
N THR A 69 -21.01 -6.30 -5.01
CA THR A 69 -21.19 -5.95 -3.60
C THR A 69 -21.71 -4.54 -3.39
N VAL A 70 -21.68 -3.70 -4.43
CA VAL A 70 -22.33 -2.38 -4.44
C VAL A 70 -23.82 -2.51 -4.83
N GLY A 71 -24.21 -3.64 -5.45
CA GLY A 71 -25.57 -3.93 -5.88
C GLY A 71 -25.84 -3.51 -7.32
N THR A 72 -27.11 -3.19 -7.60
CA THR A 72 -27.55 -2.68 -8.91
C THR A 72 -27.12 -1.24 -9.14
N ALA A 73 -27.23 -0.75 -10.38
CA ALA A 73 -26.96 0.65 -10.71
C ALA A 73 -27.82 1.64 -9.90
N VAL A 74 -29.07 1.27 -9.57
CA VAL A 74 -29.96 2.09 -8.71
C VAL A 74 -29.41 2.16 -7.29
N GLN A 75 -29.00 1.02 -6.72
CA GLN A 75 -28.43 0.98 -5.37
C GLN A 75 -27.11 1.75 -5.27
N ALA A 76 -26.28 1.67 -6.31
CA ALA A 76 -25.05 2.46 -6.40
C ALA A 76 -25.35 3.98 -6.42
N GLN A 77 -26.38 4.40 -7.16
CA GLN A 77 -26.81 5.80 -7.23
C GLN A 77 -27.38 6.33 -5.90
N ASP A 78 -28.15 5.51 -5.19
CA ASP A 78 -28.71 5.85 -3.87
C ASP A 78 -27.60 6.02 -2.84
N ARG A 79 -26.59 5.13 -2.88
CA ARG A 79 -25.39 5.23 -2.05
C ARG A 79 -24.64 6.53 -2.33
N TRP A 80 -24.38 6.84 -3.60
CA TRP A 80 -23.73 8.10 -3.98
C TRP A 80 -24.49 9.31 -3.45
N SER A 81 -25.82 9.32 -3.57
CA SER A 81 -26.66 10.43 -3.09
C SER A 81 -26.55 10.61 -1.57
N THR A 82 -26.50 9.50 -0.82
CA THR A 82 -26.30 9.50 0.64
C THR A 82 -24.91 10.01 1.02
N ASP A 83 -23.87 9.51 0.36
CA ASP A 83 -22.48 9.92 0.60
C ASP A 83 -22.26 11.39 0.29
N ARG A 84 -22.88 11.91 -0.77
CA ARG A 84 -22.84 13.33 -1.12
C ARG A 84 -23.45 14.23 -0.04
N ALA A 85 -24.57 13.82 0.56
CA ALA A 85 -25.16 14.56 1.67
C ALA A 85 -24.22 14.56 2.88
N ARG A 86 -23.62 13.41 3.21
CA ARG A 86 -22.63 13.29 4.28
C ARG A 86 -21.42 14.20 4.06
N ILE A 87 -20.88 14.25 2.83
CA ILE A 87 -19.75 15.12 2.48
C ILE A 87 -20.05 16.57 2.82
N ARG A 88 -21.24 17.06 2.42
CA ARG A 88 -21.65 18.45 2.62
C ARG A 88 -21.83 18.79 4.10
N THR A 89 -22.50 17.92 4.86
CA THR A 89 -22.70 18.11 6.29
C THR A 89 -21.37 18.15 7.05
N ALA A 90 -20.48 17.20 6.80
CA ALA A 90 -19.17 17.14 7.45
C ALA A 90 -18.31 18.37 7.09
N SER A 91 -18.33 18.81 5.82
CA SER A 91 -17.64 20.01 5.38
C SER A 91 -18.13 21.26 6.13
N ALA A 92 -19.45 21.46 6.21
CA ALA A 92 -20.02 22.62 6.87
C ALA A 92 -19.70 22.65 8.39
N GLN A 93 -19.79 21.50 9.06
CA GLN A 93 -19.46 21.38 10.48
C GLN A 93 -17.98 21.68 10.76
N ALA A 94 -17.07 21.10 9.99
CA ALA A 94 -15.64 21.33 10.17
C ALA A 94 -15.23 22.76 9.79
N LEU A 95 -15.89 23.38 8.82
CA LEU A 95 -15.65 24.80 8.51
C LEU A 95 -16.09 25.72 9.65
N ALA A 96 -17.20 25.41 10.32
CA ALA A 96 -17.68 26.18 11.47
C ALA A 96 -16.81 25.97 12.73
N ALA A 97 -16.18 24.80 12.88
CA ALA A 97 -15.34 24.45 14.01
C ALA A 97 -14.04 23.71 13.57
N PRO A 98 -13.07 24.43 12.97
CA PRO A 98 -11.92 23.82 12.29
C PRO A 98 -10.88 23.16 13.21
N GLN A 99 -11.09 23.21 14.52
CA GLN A 99 -10.24 22.55 15.53
C GLN A 99 -11.01 21.51 16.34
N ASP A 100 -12.32 21.35 16.11
CA ASP A 100 -13.12 20.36 16.82
C ASP A 100 -12.80 18.95 16.32
N GLY A 101 -12.27 18.11 17.21
CA GLY A 101 -11.79 16.79 16.84
C GLY A 101 -12.88 15.84 16.31
N ALA A 102 -14.16 16.02 16.70
CA ALA A 102 -15.24 15.21 16.17
C ALA A 102 -15.60 15.63 14.73
N ALA A 103 -15.74 16.94 14.49
CA ALA A 103 -15.98 17.50 13.17
C ALA A 103 -14.84 17.15 12.19
N LEU A 104 -13.58 17.21 12.65
CA LEU A 104 -12.44 16.84 11.82
C LEU A 104 -12.38 15.35 11.46
N ARG A 105 -12.86 14.45 12.33
CA ARG A 105 -12.97 13.02 11.99
C ARG A 105 -14.05 12.74 10.96
N GLU A 106 -15.17 13.45 11.03
CA GLU A 106 -16.21 13.35 9.99
C GLU A 106 -15.73 13.96 8.67
N LEU A 107 -15.03 15.10 8.70
CA LEU A 107 -14.40 15.69 7.52
C LEU A 107 -13.38 14.72 6.88
N ALA A 108 -12.55 14.06 7.69
CA ALA A 108 -11.59 13.06 7.21
C ALA A 108 -12.27 11.91 6.46
N GLN A 109 -13.42 11.42 6.96
CA GLN A 109 -14.21 10.39 6.28
C GLN A 109 -14.84 10.93 4.98
N ALA A 110 -15.39 12.15 5.01
CA ALA A 110 -15.93 12.81 3.82
C ALA A 110 -14.88 13.01 2.72
N LEU A 111 -13.66 13.42 3.07
CA LEU A 111 -12.58 13.63 2.10
C LEU A 111 -12.13 12.33 1.42
N ARG A 112 -12.21 11.19 2.10
CA ARG A 112 -12.01 9.87 1.46
C ARG A 112 -13.09 9.59 0.41
N LEU A 113 -14.34 9.95 0.68
CA LEU A 113 -15.43 9.82 -0.29
C LEU A 113 -15.23 10.78 -1.48
N VAL A 114 -14.78 12.01 -1.23
CA VAL A 114 -14.41 12.96 -2.30
C VAL A 114 -13.32 12.38 -3.21
N ALA A 115 -12.26 11.78 -2.64
CA ALA A 115 -11.22 11.12 -3.42
C ALA A 115 -11.73 9.89 -4.19
N HIS A 116 -12.64 9.11 -3.59
CA HIS A 116 -13.26 7.94 -4.22
C HIS A 116 -14.16 8.32 -5.41
N TYR A 117 -15.11 9.24 -5.22
CA TYR A 117 -16.08 9.62 -6.25
C TYR A 117 -15.53 10.68 -7.23
N ARG A 118 -14.41 11.33 -6.90
CA ARG A 118 -13.85 12.50 -7.60
C ARG A 118 -14.87 13.62 -7.80
N ALA A 119 -15.73 13.82 -6.82
CA ALA A 119 -16.81 14.79 -6.84
C ALA A 119 -16.88 15.57 -5.51
N GLU A 120 -17.51 16.75 -5.54
CA GLU A 120 -17.56 17.67 -4.38
C GLU A 120 -16.17 18.15 -3.89
N VAL A 121 -15.18 18.16 -4.80
CA VAL A 121 -13.81 18.62 -4.51
C VAL A 121 -13.80 20.07 -4.03
N ASP A 122 -14.55 20.97 -4.67
CA ASP A 122 -14.59 22.37 -4.25
C ASP A 122 -15.38 22.57 -2.95
N THR A 123 -16.38 21.73 -2.70
CA THR A 123 -17.24 21.80 -1.51
C THR A 123 -16.45 21.59 -0.20
N THR A 124 -15.44 20.74 -0.21
CA THR A 124 -14.66 20.38 0.99
C THR A 124 -13.36 21.17 1.15
N ARG A 125 -12.93 21.87 0.09
CA ARG A 125 -11.67 22.64 0.05
C ARG A 125 -11.58 23.66 1.21
N PRO A 126 -12.57 24.53 1.48
CA PRO A 126 -12.42 25.54 2.53
C PRO A 126 -12.29 24.92 3.93
N ALA A 127 -13.05 23.87 4.21
CA ALA A 127 -13.04 23.19 5.51
C ALA A 127 -11.68 22.53 5.79
N LEU A 128 -11.10 21.85 4.79
CA LEU A 128 -9.77 21.26 4.95
C LEU A 128 -8.70 22.34 5.16
N LEU A 129 -8.68 23.38 4.33
CA LEU A 129 -7.66 24.42 4.43
C LEU A 129 -7.75 25.16 5.79
N ALA A 130 -8.96 25.38 6.31
CA ALA A 130 -9.16 25.97 7.64
C ALA A 130 -8.59 25.11 8.79
N ALA A 131 -8.55 23.78 8.63
CA ALA A 131 -8.07 22.86 9.65
C ALA A 131 -6.52 22.74 9.72
N LEU A 132 -5.81 22.95 8.59
CA LEU A 132 -4.36 22.72 8.50
C LEU A 132 -3.50 23.53 9.50
N PRO A 133 -3.75 24.83 9.78
CA PRO A 133 -2.84 25.65 10.60
C PRO A 133 -2.62 25.13 12.03
N ALA A 134 -3.64 24.48 12.62
CA ALA A 134 -3.63 23.97 13.99
C ALA A 134 -3.54 22.43 14.06
N LEU A 135 -3.25 21.78 12.93
CA LEU A 135 -3.34 20.33 12.82
C LEU A 135 -2.29 19.60 13.68
N ASP A 136 -1.15 20.23 13.98
CA ASP A 136 -0.12 19.71 14.88
C ASP A 136 -0.61 19.44 16.30
N GLY A 137 -1.63 20.17 16.75
CA GLY A 137 -2.27 19.94 18.06
C GLY A 137 -3.27 18.79 18.08
N GLN A 138 -3.63 18.23 16.91
CA GLN A 138 -4.58 17.11 16.81
C GLN A 138 -3.86 15.76 16.95
N PRO A 139 -4.54 14.70 17.39
CA PRO A 139 -3.97 13.36 17.42
C PRO A 139 -3.71 12.81 16.01
N ALA A 140 -2.78 11.85 15.90
CA ALA A 140 -2.33 11.32 14.61
C ALA A 140 -3.44 10.66 13.76
N ASP A 141 -4.50 10.14 14.38
CA ASP A 141 -5.68 9.60 13.70
C ASP A 141 -6.45 10.67 12.91
N ILE A 142 -6.34 11.95 13.32
CA ILE A 142 -6.90 13.11 12.61
C ILE A 142 -5.87 13.72 11.65
N GLN A 143 -4.62 13.90 12.09
CA GLN A 143 -3.56 14.47 11.24
C GLN A 143 -3.40 13.71 9.93
N ARG A 144 -3.26 12.38 10.01
CA ARG A 144 -2.98 11.52 8.85
C ARG A 144 -4.00 11.67 7.72
N PRO A 145 -5.31 11.43 7.92
CA PRO A 145 -6.27 11.50 6.81
C PRO A 145 -6.44 12.92 6.25
N LEU A 146 -6.32 13.97 7.07
CA LEU A 146 -6.41 15.36 6.58
C LEU A 146 -5.17 15.74 5.75
N LEU A 147 -3.96 15.38 6.20
CA LEU A 147 -2.75 15.55 5.39
C LEU A 147 -2.78 14.72 4.11
N THR A 148 -3.35 13.51 4.17
CA THR A 148 -3.57 12.66 2.99
C THR A 148 -4.49 13.36 2.00
N ALA A 149 -5.62 13.91 2.45
CA ALA A 149 -6.51 14.67 1.60
C ALA A 149 -5.85 15.93 1.02
N ALA A 150 -5.01 16.62 1.79
CA ALA A 150 -4.23 17.76 1.30
C ALA A 150 -3.29 17.33 0.15
N TYR A 151 -2.58 16.21 0.30
CA TYR A 151 -1.76 15.64 -0.78
C TYR A 151 -2.60 15.25 -2.00
N THR A 152 -3.71 14.53 -1.80
CA THR A 152 -4.48 13.91 -2.87
C THR A 152 -5.29 14.92 -3.69
N LEU A 153 -5.86 15.94 -3.04
CA LEU A 153 -6.88 16.80 -3.63
C LEU A 153 -6.44 18.27 -3.77
N TYR A 154 -5.55 18.77 -2.90
CA TYR A 154 -5.31 20.22 -2.75
C TYR A 154 -3.84 20.59 -2.53
N ALA A 155 -2.89 19.83 -3.08
CA ALA A 155 -1.48 19.98 -2.73
C ALA A 155 -0.96 21.43 -2.94
N VAL A 156 -1.37 22.08 -4.03
CA VAL A 156 -0.98 23.46 -4.35
C VAL A 156 -1.56 24.47 -3.35
N ASP A 157 -2.85 24.40 -3.03
CA ASP A 157 -3.49 25.35 -2.10
C ASP A 157 -3.14 25.09 -0.64
N ALA A 158 -2.85 23.85 -0.30
CA ALA A 158 -2.41 23.46 1.03
C ALA A 158 -0.96 23.90 1.30
N ALA A 159 -0.12 24.01 0.28
CA ALA A 159 1.31 24.26 0.44
C ALA A 159 1.68 25.46 1.33
N PRO A 160 1.06 26.66 1.19
CA PRO A 160 1.34 27.79 2.08
C PRO A 160 1.06 27.49 3.57
N LEU A 161 0.08 26.64 3.86
CA LEU A 161 -0.31 26.24 5.21
C LEU A 161 0.56 25.10 5.74
N LEU A 162 1.04 24.22 4.83
CA LEU A 162 1.92 23.11 5.18
C LEU A 162 3.35 23.56 5.48
N ARG A 163 3.87 24.61 4.84
CA ARG A 163 5.23 25.13 5.10
C ARG A 163 5.51 25.43 6.58
N PRO A 164 4.68 26.23 7.30
CA PRO A 164 4.88 26.46 8.73
C PRO A 164 4.45 25.29 9.61
N LEU A 165 3.63 24.37 9.10
CA LEU A 165 3.19 23.17 9.83
C LEU A 165 4.27 22.08 9.84
N LEU A 166 4.99 21.89 8.73
CA LEU A 166 5.95 20.80 8.54
C LEU A 166 6.94 20.59 9.69
N PRO A 167 7.63 21.61 10.23
CA PRO A 167 8.56 21.43 11.36
C PRO A 167 7.87 21.03 12.68
N ARG A 168 6.55 21.26 12.81
CA ARG A 168 5.77 20.99 14.04
C ARG A 168 5.18 19.58 14.08
N LEU A 169 5.16 18.86 12.95
CA LEU A 169 4.64 17.50 12.89
C LEU A 169 5.59 16.53 13.60
N ALA A 170 5.19 16.01 14.76
CA ALA A 170 6.06 15.18 15.58
C ALA A 170 6.38 13.82 14.93
N THR A 171 5.36 13.18 14.33
CA THR A 171 5.44 11.80 13.88
C THR A 171 5.98 11.67 12.45
N PRO A 172 6.87 10.70 12.17
CA PRO A 172 7.51 10.54 10.85
C PRO A 172 6.55 10.38 9.68
N ARG A 173 5.43 9.66 9.88
CA ARG A 173 4.45 9.38 8.84
C ARG A 173 3.70 10.64 8.42
N GLU A 174 3.19 11.40 9.37
CA GLU A 174 2.45 12.65 9.13
C GLU A 174 3.39 13.71 8.52
N PHE A 175 4.62 13.81 9.03
CA PHE A 175 5.68 14.61 8.39
C PHE A 175 5.89 14.21 6.93
N ALA A 176 6.03 12.90 6.64
CA ALA A 176 6.28 12.43 5.28
C ALA A 176 5.14 12.75 4.33
N ILE A 177 3.87 12.60 4.76
CA ILE A 177 2.70 12.94 3.93
C ILE A 177 2.70 14.45 3.59
N ALA A 178 2.93 15.31 4.59
CA ALA A 178 3.01 16.76 4.38
C ALA A 178 4.17 17.15 3.46
N ALA A 179 5.33 16.52 3.61
CA ALA A 179 6.48 16.71 2.74
C ALA A 179 6.18 16.29 1.30
N TYR A 180 5.55 15.12 1.08
CA TYR A 180 5.14 14.69 -0.24
C TYR A 180 4.12 15.65 -0.88
N ALA A 181 3.23 16.27 -0.10
CA ALA A 181 2.30 17.28 -0.62
C ALA A 181 3.05 18.53 -1.11
N LEU A 182 4.03 19.00 -0.33
CA LEU A 182 4.92 20.09 -0.73
C LEU A 182 5.76 19.75 -1.97
N MET A 183 6.21 18.49 -2.13
CA MET A 183 6.95 18.08 -3.34
C MET A 183 6.14 18.22 -4.63
N GLN A 184 4.80 18.10 -4.57
CA GLN A 184 3.96 18.24 -5.76
C GLN A 184 3.97 19.67 -6.33
N THR A 185 4.32 20.69 -5.54
CA THR A 185 4.44 22.07 -6.03
C THR A 185 5.60 22.26 -7.00
N ARG A 186 6.58 21.33 -6.95
CA ARG A 186 7.85 21.38 -7.70
C ARG A 186 8.66 22.67 -7.46
N GLN A 187 8.43 23.34 -6.34
CA GLN A 187 9.17 24.54 -5.97
C GLN A 187 10.51 24.17 -5.32
N PRO A 188 11.65 24.75 -5.76
CA PRO A 188 12.95 24.47 -5.15
C PRO A 188 13.01 24.81 -3.65
N SER A 189 12.29 25.85 -3.22
CA SER A 189 12.20 26.25 -1.81
C SER A 189 11.52 25.19 -0.94
N ASP A 190 10.50 24.52 -1.47
CA ASP A 190 9.81 23.43 -0.77
C ASP A 190 10.73 22.20 -0.62
N LEU A 191 11.49 21.86 -1.67
CA LEU A 191 12.49 20.79 -1.60
C LEU A 191 13.60 21.09 -0.58
N ALA A 192 14.11 22.33 -0.57
CA ALA A 192 15.12 22.77 0.39
C ALA A 192 14.59 22.72 1.85
N LEU A 193 13.35 23.14 2.07
CA LEU A 193 12.70 23.03 3.38
C LEU A 193 12.62 21.56 3.82
N ILE A 194 12.10 20.67 2.98
CA ILE A 194 11.98 19.24 3.30
C ILE A 194 13.35 18.64 3.63
N GLN A 195 14.37 18.93 2.82
CA GLN A 195 15.73 18.43 3.04
C GLN A 195 16.30 18.91 4.39
N SER A 196 16.10 20.18 4.74
CA SER A 196 16.55 20.73 6.03
C SER A 196 15.88 20.03 7.22
N GLN A 197 14.60 19.69 7.10
CA GLN A 197 13.84 19.01 8.15
C GLN A 197 14.18 17.53 8.24
N LEU A 198 14.40 16.85 7.11
CA LEU A 198 14.87 15.47 7.07
C LEU A 198 16.21 15.28 7.78
N ALA A 199 17.13 16.25 7.64
CA ALA A 199 18.45 16.18 8.27
C ALA A 199 18.40 16.12 9.81
N GLN A 200 17.29 16.57 10.42
CA GLN A 200 17.07 16.62 11.87
C GLN A 200 16.30 15.40 12.41
N ARG A 201 15.94 14.45 11.55
CA ARG A 201 15.10 13.30 11.90
C ARG A 201 15.86 11.98 11.83
N ASP A 202 15.25 10.95 12.42
CA ASP A 202 15.77 9.58 12.41
C ASP A 202 15.94 9.07 10.97
N ARG A 203 17.18 8.72 10.62
CA ARG A 203 17.54 8.23 9.29
C ARG A 203 17.22 6.75 9.11
N ASP A 204 16.93 6.02 10.18
CA ASP A 204 16.59 4.60 10.12
C ASP A 204 15.10 4.36 9.89
N GLU A 205 14.27 5.41 9.97
CA GLU A 205 12.84 5.32 9.71
C GLU A 205 12.59 5.05 8.20
N PRO A 206 11.98 3.90 7.81
CA PRO A 206 11.78 3.50 6.42
C PRO A 206 11.02 4.51 5.53
N ARG A 207 10.04 5.24 6.07
CA ARG A 207 9.28 6.27 5.36
C ARG A 207 10.15 7.49 5.08
N LEU A 208 11.02 7.85 6.00
CA LEU A 208 11.95 8.97 5.82
C LEU A 208 13.09 8.60 4.87
N GLN A 209 13.54 7.35 4.86
CA GLN A 209 14.46 6.82 3.84
C GLN A 209 13.86 6.92 2.42
N ALA A 210 12.61 6.47 2.26
CA ALA A 210 11.90 6.57 0.99
C ALA A 210 11.67 8.03 0.56
N LEU A 211 11.35 8.93 1.51
CA LEU A 211 11.22 10.36 1.24
C LEU A 211 12.55 10.98 0.83
N ALA A 212 13.66 10.64 1.47
CA ALA A 212 14.98 11.12 1.10
C ALA A 212 15.36 10.72 -0.34
N GLN A 213 15.08 9.46 -0.73
CA GLN A 213 15.28 9.00 -2.11
C GLN A 213 14.41 9.77 -3.12
N ALA A 214 13.15 10.03 -2.75
CA ALA A 214 12.23 10.79 -3.59
C ALA A 214 12.68 12.25 -3.76
N VAL A 215 13.13 12.90 -2.68
CA VAL A 215 13.69 14.27 -2.72
C VAL A 215 14.94 14.32 -3.58
N SER A 216 15.86 13.37 -3.41
CA SER A 216 17.08 13.26 -4.23
C SER A 216 16.74 13.15 -5.72
N THR A 217 15.76 12.31 -6.06
CA THR A 217 15.28 12.16 -7.44
C THR A 217 14.64 13.44 -7.96
N ALA A 218 13.82 14.12 -7.15
CA ALA A 218 13.18 15.39 -7.51
C ALA A 218 14.21 16.53 -7.71
N GLN A 219 15.37 16.45 -7.07
CA GLN A 219 16.51 17.35 -7.26
C GLN A 219 17.37 17.00 -8.49
N GLY A 220 17.00 15.97 -9.25
CA GLY A 220 17.71 15.56 -10.46
C GLY A 220 18.97 14.73 -10.19
N VAL A 221 19.13 14.16 -8.99
CA VAL A 221 20.21 13.20 -8.74
C VAL A 221 19.97 11.96 -9.62
N PRO A 222 20.94 11.57 -10.48
CA PRO A 222 20.77 10.43 -11.36
C PRO A 222 20.50 9.14 -10.57
N GLN A 223 19.48 8.39 -11.00
CA GLN A 223 19.25 7.05 -10.51
C GLN A 223 20.11 6.04 -11.28
N SER A 224 20.48 4.93 -10.64
CA SER A 224 21.14 3.82 -11.32
C SER A 224 20.30 3.33 -12.49
N ALA A 225 20.95 3.01 -13.61
CA ALA A 225 20.28 2.41 -14.75
C ALA A 225 19.59 1.11 -14.32
N ARG A 226 18.37 0.89 -14.82
CA ARG A 226 17.62 -0.32 -14.54
C ARG A 226 18.36 -1.53 -15.13
N PRO A 227 18.59 -2.61 -14.36
CA PRO A 227 19.19 -3.83 -14.89
C PRO A 227 18.31 -4.51 -15.95
N PRO A 228 18.84 -5.49 -16.71
CA PRO A 228 18.06 -6.17 -17.75
C PRO A 228 16.79 -6.83 -17.20
N LEU A 229 15.65 -6.55 -17.84
CA LEU A 229 14.36 -7.13 -17.44
C LEU A 229 14.36 -8.66 -17.51
N ALA A 230 15.03 -9.26 -18.51
CA ALA A 230 15.11 -10.70 -18.66
C ALA A 230 15.70 -11.41 -17.42
N ASP A 231 16.60 -10.75 -16.67
CA ASP A 231 17.14 -11.28 -15.42
C ASP A 231 16.07 -11.34 -14.32
N LEU A 232 15.26 -10.28 -14.21
CA LEU A 232 14.15 -10.20 -13.25
C LEU A 232 13.04 -11.18 -13.60
N LEU A 233 12.75 -11.36 -14.89
CA LEU A 233 11.72 -12.29 -15.35
C LEU A 233 12.04 -13.75 -15.06
N ALA A 234 13.32 -14.07 -14.86
CA ALA A 234 13.79 -15.39 -14.42
C ALA A 234 13.83 -15.56 -12.88
N VAL A 235 13.41 -14.56 -12.10
CA VAL A 235 13.49 -14.61 -10.62
C VAL A 235 12.62 -15.73 -10.05
N ARG A 236 13.07 -16.35 -8.95
CA ARG A 236 12.37 -17.44 -8.25
C ARG A 236 11.98 -18.61 -9.20
N PRO A 237 12.97 -19.29 -9.80
CA PRO A 237 12.70 -20.45 -10.66
C PRO A 237 11.95 -21.54 -9.88
N GLY A 238 11.14 -22.33 -10.58
CA GLY A 238 10.34 -23.40 -9.95
C GLY A 238 9.09 -22.92 -9.21
N SER A 239 8.78 -21.62 -9.22
CA SER A 239 7.55 -21.04 -8.68
C SER A 239 6.81 -20.22 -9.76
N PRO A 240 5.46 -20.18 -9.74
CA PRO A 240 4.73 -19.25 -10.56
C PRO A 240 4.95 -17.82 -10.06
N VAL A 241 5.02 -16.87 -10.98
CA VAL A 241 5.28 -15.46 -10.68
C VAL A 241 4.35 -14.58 -11.51
N VAL A 242 3.66 -13.65 -10.85
CA VAL A 242 2.97 -12.55 -11.52
C VAL A 242 3.91 -11.36 -11.63
N PHE A 243 4.11 -10.85 -12.83
CA PHE A 243 4.87 -9.61 -13.06
C PHE A 243 3.90 -8.48 -13.36
N SER A 244 3.94 -7.43 -12.55
CA SER A 244 3.17 -6.19 -12.74
C SER A 244 4.12 -5.08 -13.18
N PHE A 245 4.02 -4.69 -14.45
CA PHE A 245 4.79 -3.61 -15.04
C PHE A 245 4.00 -2.32 -14.96
N GLN A 246 4.61 -1.29 -14.39
CA GLN A 246 3.93 -0.03 -14.08
C GLN A 246 4.71 1.17 -14.62
N ARG A 247 4.06 2.31 -14.80
CA ARG A 247 4.75 3.60 -15.00
C ARG A 247 5.06 4.25 -13.65
N PRO A 248 6.11 5.09 -13.57
CA PRO A 248 6.39 5.89 -12.38
C PRO A 248 5.15 6.68 -11.92
N GLY A 249 4.88 6.64 -10.62
CA GLY A 249 3.71 7.30 -10.03
C GLY A 249 2.35 6.62 -10.25
N ARG A 250 2.31 5.50 -11.01
CA ARG A 250 1.10 4.66 -11.22
C ARG A 250 -0.08 5.38 -11.89
N GLN A 251 0.20 6.48 -12.60
CA GLN A 251 -0.84 7.31 -13.22
C GLN A 251 -1.26 6.82 -14.62
N GLN A 252 -0.76 5.68 -15.08
CA GLN A 252 -1.13 5.02 -16.33
C GLN A 252 -1.50 3.57 -16.01
N MET A 253 -2.32 2.95 -16.85
CA MET A 253 -2.57 1.52 -16.75
C MET A 253 -1.25 0.74 -16.93
N GLY A 254 -1.00 -0.18 -16.00
CA GLY A 254 0.08 -1.13 -16.09
C GLY A 254 -0.34 -2.41 -16.81
N LEU A 255 0.60 -3.34 -16.90
CA LEU A 255 0.43 -4.63 -17.57
C LEU A 255 0.82 -5.75 -16.62
N ALA A 256 -0.01 -6.78 -16.48
CA ALA A 256 0.35 -7.99 -15.75
C ALA A 256 0.61 -9.17 -16.70
N LEU A 257 1.72 -9.88 -16.47
CA LEU A 257 2.07 -11.16 -17.10
C LEU A 257 2.21 -12.25 -16.04
N VAL A 258 2.09 -13.51 -16.46
CA VAL A 258 2.27 -14.66 -15.57
C VAL A 258 3.31 -15.61 -16.14
N ARG A 259 4.35 -15.90 -15.35
CA ARG A 259 5.28 -17.00 -15.58
C ARG A 259 4.86 -18.20 -14.74
N GLN A 260 4.81 -19.38 -15.33
CA GLN A 260 4.53 -20.64 -14.64
C GLN A 260 5.77 -21.20 -13.93
N ALA A 261 5.56 -22.21 -13.09
CA ALA A 261 6.64 -22.86 -12.34
C ALA A 261 7.69 -23.52 -13.24
N ASP A 262 7.27 -24.00 -14.43
CA ASP A 262 8.16 -24.53 -15.48
C ASP A 262 8.99 -23.46 -16.20
N GLY A 263 8.82 -22.18 -15.86
CA GLY A 263 9.56 -21.07 -16.45
C GLY A 263 8.96 -20.46 -17.71
N ARG A 264 7.90 -21.05 -18.28
CA ARG A 264 7.23 -20.51 -19.47
C ARG A 264 6.21 -19.45 -19.09
N PHE A 265 6.06 -18.44 -19.93
CA PHE A 265 4.99 -17.46 -19.79
C PHE A 265 3.68 -18.02 -20.34
N VAL A 266 2.59 -17.75 -19.62
CA VAL A 266 1.25 -18.23 -19.99
C VAL A 266 0.88 -17.67 -21.37
N ARG A 267 0.30 -18.54 -22.20
CA ARG A 267 -0.20 -18.19 -23.53
C ARG A 267 -1.72 -18.24 -23.56
N ARG A 268 -2.33 -17.36 -24.34
CA ARG A 268 -3.75 -17.44 -24.71
C ARG A 268 -3.94 -18.58 -25.74
N PRO A 269 -5.19 -19.03 -25.97
CA PRO A 269 -5.47 -20.09 -26.95
C PRO A 269 -4.99 -19.80 -28.39
N ASP A 270 -4.86 -18.52 -28.75
CA ASP A 270 -4.33 -18.06 -30.04
C ASP A 270 -2.78 -18.10 -30.12
N GLY A 271 -2.10 -18.54 -29.06
CA GLY A 271 -0.63 -18.57 -28.95
C GLY A 271 0.01 -17.27 -28.50
N GLY A 272 -0.75 -16.18 -28.38
CA GLY A 272 -0.27 -14.89 -27.88
C GLY A 272 0.08 -14.94 -26.39
N LEU A 273 0.94 -14.03 -25.91
CA LEU A 273 1.21 -13.91 -24.47
C LEU A 273 -0.06 -13.52 -23.72
N PHE A 274 -0.39 -14.27 -22.66
CA PHE A 274 -1.38 -13.82 -21.69
C PHE A 274 -0.91 -12.49 -21.09
N ASN A 275 -1.82 -11.52 -21.10
CA ASN A 275 -1.65 -10.26 -20.41
C ASN A 275 -3.01 -9.68 -20.04
N ILE A 276 -3.04 -8.90 -18.97
CA ILE A 276 -4.17 -8.08 -18.55
C ILE A 276 -3.69 -6.68 -18.18
N GLU A 277 -4.58 -5.70 -18.25
CA GLU A 277 -4.31 -4.39 -17.66
C GLU A 277 -4.43 -4.49 -16.13
N GLN A 278 -3.55 -3.79 -15.42
CA GLN A 278 -3.56 -3.80 -13.96
C GLN A 278 -3.11 -2.45 -13.40
N LEU A 279 -3.90 -1.89 -12.50
CA LEU A 279 -3.62 -0.62 -11.86
C LEU A 279 -3.05 -0.85 -10.45
N ALA A 280 -1.91 -0.25 -10.14
CA ALA A 280 -1.29 -0.30 -8.80
C ALA A 280 -1.33 1.07 -8.08
N LEU A 281 -2.32 1.90 -8.45
CA LEU A 281 -2.56 3.24 -7.94
C LEU A 281 -3.49 3.20 -6.72
N SER A 282 -3.09 3.93 -5.68
CA SER A 282 -3.97 4.20 -4.55
C SER A 282 -4.90 5.40 -4.82
N SER A 283 -6.09 5.39 -4.23
CA SER A 283 -7.00 6.54 -4.16
C SER A 283 -6.31 7.79 -3.62
N SER A 284 -5.32 7.64 -2.72
CA SER A 284 -4.53 8.75 -2.21
C SER A 284 -3.44 9.22 -3.17
N GLY A 285 -2.93 8.33 -4.03
CA GLY A 285 -1.75 8.52 -4.85
C GLY A 285 -0.42 8.66 -4.08
N LEU A 286 -0.41 8.43 -2.76
CA LEU A 286 0.80 8.53 -1.94
C LEU A 286 1.82 7.43 -2.31
N PRO A 287 3.12 7.59 -2.01
CA PRO A 287 4.13 6.54 -2.24
C PRO A 287 3.91 5.26 -1.41
N GLY A 288 4.47 4.13 -1.85
CA GLY A 288 4.10 2.82 -1.31
C GLY A 288 4.56 2.52 0.11
N THR A 289 5.46 3.34 0.67
CA THR A 289 5.85 3.28 2.09
C THR A 289 4.88 3.97 3.03
N ILE A 290 3.90 4.72 2.50
CA ILE A 290 2.84 5.35 3.28
C ILE A 290 1.61 4.43 3.30
N THR A 291 0.97 4.29 4.47
CA THR A 291 -0.25 3.50 4.63
C THR A 291 -1.33 4.00 3.65
N LEU A 292 -1.96 3.08 2.92
CA LEU A 292 -2.89 3.38 1.81
C LEU A 292 -2.24 4.22 0.69
N GLY A 293 -0.93 4.14 0.51
CA GLY A 293 -0.23 4.61 -0.69
C GLY A 293 -0.26 3.58 -1.81
N ASN A 294 0.34 3.90 -2.95
CA ASN A 294 0.48 3.03 -4.12
C ASN A 294 1.11 1.69 -3.75
N THR A 295 0.94 0.68 -4.61
CA THR A 295 1.68 -0.58 -4.40
C THR A 295 3.18 -0.34 -4.67
N PRO A 296 4.06 -0.66 -3.71
CA PRO A 296 5.50 -0.39 -3.86
C PRO A 296 6.14 -1.32 -4.90
N GLN A 297 7.24 -0.86 -5.51
CA GLN A 297 8.10 -1.72 -6.33
C GLN A 297 8.83 -2.75 -5.47
N GLY A 298 8.95 -3.97 -5.99
CA GLY A 298 9.62 -5.03 -5.24
C GLY A 298 9.13 -6.43 -5.56
N LEU A 299 9.75 -7.39 -4.88
CA LEU A 299 9.27 -8.75 -4.78
C LEU A 299 8.25 -8.84 -3.64
N PHE A 300 7.24 -9.68 -3.83
CA PHE A 300 6.21 -10.04 -2.88
C PHE A 300 6.04 -11.55 -2.93
N THR A 301 5.53 -12.13 -1.85
CA THR A 301 5.11 -13.54 -1.82
C THR A 301 3.60 -13.65 -1.99
N ILE A 302 3.12 -14.65 -2.72
CA ILE A 302 1.68 -14.97 -2.84
C ILE A 302 1.38 -16.18 -1.96
N GLN A 303 0.46 -16.03 -1.01
CA GLN A 303 0.14 -17.05 0.00
C GLN A 303 -1.20 -17.77 -0.24
N GLY A 304 -1.73 -17.72 -1.46
CA GLY A 304 -3.03 -18.29 -1.81
C GLY A 304 -4.03 -17.23 -2.25
N ALA A 305 -5.27 -17.68 -2.43
CA ALA A 305 -6.40 -16.81 -2.72
C ALA A 305 -7.35 -16.70 -1.52
N GLY A 306 -8.11 -15.61 -1.48
CA GLY A 306 -9.11 -15.35 -0.44
C GLY A 306 -10.25 -14.49 -0.96
N ARG A 307 -11.15 -14.06 -0.07
CA ARG A 307 -12.27 -13.17 -0.41
C ARG A 307 -12.33 -12.01 0.58
N ALA A 308 -12.61 -10.80 0.07
CA ALA A 308 -12.83 -9.65 0.93
C ALA A 308 -14.17 -9.80 1.67
N ALA A 309 -14.11 -9.92 3.00
CA ALA A 309 -15.32 -10.15 3.80
C ALA A 309 -16.14 -8.87 4.03
N SER A 310 -15.47 -7.71 4.11
CA SER A 310 -16.10 -6.44 4.55
C SER A 310 -15.94 -5.29 3.57
N ASN A 311 -15.02 -5.37 2.60
CA ASN A 311 -14.78 -4.27 1.66
C ASN A 311 -15.64 -4.43 0.40
N ILE A 312 -16.74 -3.69 0.35
CA ILE A 312 -17.69 -3.72 -0.76
C ILE A 312 -17.13 -3.18 -2.08
N TRP A 313 -15.95 -2.56 -2.10
CA TRP A 313 -15.33 -1.99 -3.30
C TRP A 313 -14.35 -2.96 -3.98
N ILE A 314 -13.80 -3.91 -3.22
CA ILE A 314 -12.97 -5.00 -3.76
C ILE A 314 -13.81 -5.99 -4.55
N GLY A 315 -15.05 -6.21 -4.13
CA GLY A 315 -15.97 -7.12 -4.80
C GLY A 315 -15.91 -8.57 -4.29
N PRO A 316 -16.76 -9.44 -4.86
CA PRO A 316 -16.90 -10.84 -4.45
C PRO A 316 -15.85 -11.77 -5.06
N THR A 317 -15.14 -11.32 -6.10
CA THR A 317 -14.13 -12.09 -6.83
C THR A 317 -12.97 -12.45 -5.90
N PRO A 318 -12.45 -13.68 -5.93
CA PRO A 318 -11.30 -14.01 -5.11
C PRO A 318 -10.09 -13.10 -5.42
N TYR A 319 -9.35 -12.71 -4.39
CA TYR A 319 -8.09 -12.00 -4.54
C TYR A 319 -6.91 -12.98 -4.47
N LEU A 320 -5.74 -12.60 -4.97
CA LEU A 320 -4.47 -13.22 -4.57
C LEU A 320 -3.90 -12.46 -3.37
N HIS A 321 -3.59 -13.18 -2.30
CA HIS A 321 -3.05 -12.62 -1.07
C HIS A 321 -1.54 -12.43 -1.24
N THR A 322 -1.10 -11.19 -1.51
CA THR A 322 0.32 -10.88 -1.57
C THR A 322 0.79 -10.32 -0.23
N LYS A 323 2.04 -10.63 0.14
CA LYS A 323 2.67 -10.11 1.36
C LYS A 323 4.04 -9.51 1.05
N VAL A 324 4.35 -8.39 1.70
CA VAL A 324 5.69 -7.75 1.67
C VAL A 324 6.63 -8.37 2.72
N PRO A 325 7.95 -8.09 2.65
CA PRO A 325 8.86 -8.43 3.74
C PRO A 325 8.40 -7.86 5.08
N GLY A 326 8.59 -8.58 6.17
CA GLY A 326 8.13 -8.16 7.50
C GLY A 326 6.65 -8.43 7.80
N GLU A 327 5.77 -8.42 6.80
CA GLU A 327 4.38 -8.89 6.92
C GLU A 327 4.31 -10.42 6.96
N ALA A 328 5.03 -11.08 6.03
CA ALA A 328 5.24 -12.52 6.07
C ALA A 328 6.48 -12.87 6.90
N SER A 329 6.44 -14.00 7.60
CA SER A 329 7.67 -14.63 8.10
C SER A 329 8.61 -14.97 6.92
N VAL A 330 9.91 -15.12 7.22
CA VAL A 330 10.89 -15.50 6.18
C VAL A 330 10.50 -16.83 5.52
N ALA A 331 10.08 -17.82 6.31
CA ALA A 331 9.63 -19.11 5.78
C ALA A 331 8.45 -19.00 4.81
N GLU A 332 7.38 -18.28 5.20
CA GLU A 332 6.23 -18.03 4.33
C GLU A 332 6.67 -17.35 3.03
N TYR A 333 7.52 -16.33 3.14
CA TYR A 333 8.00 -15.56 2.00
C TYR A 333 8.84 -16.41 1.04
N GLU A 334 9.72 -17.24 1.57
CA GLU A 334 10.55 -18.18 0.82
C GLU A 334 9.77 -19.42 0.33
N GLN A 335 8.47 -19.52 0.62
CA GLN A 335 7.58 -20.63 0.24
C GLN A 335 8.04 -21.98 0.79
N ARG A 336 8.49 -22.00 2.05
CA ARG A 336 8.95 -23.20 2.76
C ARG A 336 8.27 -23.36 4.11
N ALA A 337 8.37 -24.56 4.67
CA ALA A 337 7.98 -24.80 6.04
C ALA A 337 8.91 -24.04 7.01
N PRO A 338 8.39 -23.51 8.13
CA PRO A 338 9.21 -22.90 9.16
C PRO A 338 10.09 -23.96 9.85
N GLY A 339 11.35 -23.61 10.10
CA GLY A 339 12.29 -24.40 10.87
C GLY A 339 12.38 -23.94 12.34
N PRO A 340 13.13 -24.67 13.19
CA PRO A 340 13.27 -24.34 14.61
C PRO A 340 14.00 -23.01 14.86
N ASN A 341 14.84 -22.57 13.92
CA ASN A 341 15.61 -21.32 14.01
C ASN A 341 15.26 -20.42 12.81
N GLU A 342 14.08 -19.81 12.85
CA GLU A 342 13.68 -18.88 11.79
C GLU A 342 14.53 -17.61 11.84
N PRO A 343 15.19 -17.23 10.74
CA PRO A 343 15.93 -15.99 10.69
C PRO A 343 14.99 -14.78 10.71
N VAL A 344 15.49 -13.68 11.28
CA VAL A 344 14.83 -12.38 11.17
C VAL A 344 15.06 -11.78 9.79
N TRP A 345 14.17 -10.86 9.42
CA TRP A 345 14.29 -10.08 8.20
C TRP A 345 15.50 -9.13 8.26
N SER A 346 16.27 -9.09 7.17
CA SER A 346 17.32 -8.09 6.91
C SER A 346 17.27 -7.66 5.45
N LEU A 347 17.82 -6.48 5.14
CA LEU A 347 17.91 -6.00 3.76
C LEU A 347 18.72 -6.98 2.89
N ASP A 348 19.85 -7.49 3.38
CA ASP A 348 20.66 -8.46 2.64
C ASP A 348 19.90 -9.74 2.32
N ARG A 349 19.06 -10.21 3.25
CA ARG A 349 18.18 -11.36 3.00
C ARG A 349 17.17 -11.06 1.91
N TYR A 350 16.50 -9.90 1.96
CA TYR A 350 15.57 -9.51 0.90
C TYR A 350 16.28 -9.40 -0.46
N ARG A 351 17.45 -8.76 -0.51
CA ARG A 351 18.28 -8.64 -1.72
C ARG A 351 18.72 -10.00 -2.26
N ALA A 352 19.00 -10.97 -1.39
CA ALA A 352 19.37 -12.32 -1.81
C ALA A 352 18.24 -13.07 -2.56
N LEU A 353 16.98 -12.64 -2.43
CA LEU A 353 15.84 -13.19 -3.16
C LEU A 353 15.74 -12.67 -4.60
N LEU A 354 16.43 -11.56 -4.91
CA LEU A 354 16.48 -10.96 -6.24
C LEU A 354 17.64 -11.54 -7.07
N PRO A 355 17.56 -11.47 -8.41
CA PRO A 355 18.69 -11.82 -9.27
C PRO A 355 19.92 -10.94 -8.95
N ALA A 356 21.12 -11.47 -9.19
CA ALA A 356 22.37 -10.79 -8.84
C ALA A 356 22.46 -9.35 -9.38
N SER A 357 22.06 -9.15 -10.64
CA SER A 357 22.06 -7.84 -11.31
C SER A 357 21.07 -6.83 -10.71
N TRP A 358 20.08 -7.29 -9.93
CA TRP A 358 19.01 -6.49 -9.35
C TRP A 358 19.18 -6.18 -7.86
N ARG A 359 20.16 -6.80 -7.19
CA ARG A 359 20.33 -6.67 -5.73
C ARG A 359 20.60 -5.24 -5.28
N ASP A 360 21.27 -4.44 -6.10
CA ASP A 360 21.65 -3.05 -5.81
C ASP A 360 20.71 -2.02 -6.44
N TYR A 361 19.69 -2.46 -7.18
CA TYR A 361 18.75 -1.53 -7.79
C TYR A 361 17.77 -1.00 -6.75
N ALA A 362 18.06 0.19 -6.22
CA ALA A 362 17.35 0.81 -5.10
C ALA A 362 15.82 0.85 -5.23
N PRO A 363 15.21 1.12 -6.40
CA PRO A 363 13.75 1.12 -6.54
C PRO A 363 13.08 -0.20 -6.14
N LEU A 364 13.73 -1.36 -6.34
CA LEU A 364 13.18 -2.66 -5.93
C LEU A 364 13.18 -2.86 -4.41
N GLN A 365 13.83 -1.99 -3.65
CA GLN A 365 13.82 -2.01 -2.18
C GLN A 365 12.61 -1.27 -1.59
N GLU A 366 11.73 -0.68 -2.42
CA GLU A 366 10.53 0.01 -1.94
C GLU A 366 9.61 -0.96 -1.15
N ALA A 367 9.43 -2.21 -1.59
CA ALA A 367 8.66 -3.22 -0.87
C ALA A 367 9.28 -3.58 0.50
N TRP A 368 10.62 -3.61 0.59
CA TRP A 368 11.33 -3.78 1.86
C TRP A 368 11.04 -2.63 2.82
N LEU A 369 11.17 -1.39 2.34
CA LEU A 369 10.87 -0.20 3.14
C LEU A 369 9.39 -0.14 3.54
N ALA A 370 8.48 -0.48 2.63
CA ALA A 370 7.05 -0.53 2.89
C ALA A 370 6.72 -1.54 4.01
N GLY A 371 7.30 -2.73 3.94
CA GLY A 371 7.17 -3.76 4.97
C GLY A 371 7.70 -3.32 6.32
N ARG A 372 8.90 -2.72 6.37
CA ARG A 372 9.43 -2.10 7.61
C ARG A 372 8.55 -0.96 8.12
N ALA A 373 7.89 -0.23 7.22
CA ALA A 373 6.92 0.80 7.55
C ALA A 373 5.55 0.23 7.97
N GLY A 374 5.43 -1.09 8.14
CA GLY A 374 4.20 -1.75 8.58
C GLY A 374 3.09 -1.70 7.54
N ARG A 375 3.44 -1.69 6.25
CA ARG A 375 2.47 -1.92 5.17
C ARG A 375 2.14 -3.41 5.12
N ASP A 376 0.87 -3.72 4.99
CA ASP A 376 0.31 -5.06 4.95
C ASP A 376 -0.90 -5.11 3.99
N GLU A 377 -1.43 -6.31 3.77
CA GLU A 377 -2.68 -6.56 3.04
C GLU A 377 -2.74 -5.92 1.65
N MET A 378 -1.64 -5.95 0.91
CA MET A 378 -1.62 -5.55 -0.50
C MET A 378 -2.16 -6.72 -1.34
N LEU A 379 -3.42 -6.62 -1.73
CA LEU A 379 -4.12 -7.69 -2.45
C LEU A 379 -4.02 -7.46 -3.97
N MET A 380 -4.08 -8.54 -4.75
CA MET A 380 -4.41 -8.44 -6.18
C MET A 380 -5.86 -8.83 -6.35
N HIS A 381 -6.71 -7.89 -6.73
CA HIS A 381 -8.16 -8.08 -6.70
C HIS A 381 -8.88 -7.38 -7.86
N GLY A 382 -10.15 -7.72 -8.04
CA GLY A 382 -11.06 -7.07 -8.98
C GLY A 382 -11.60 -5.75 -8.46
N SER A 383 -12.73 -5.25 -8.97
CA SER A 383 -13.30 -4.00 -8.46
C SER A 383 -14.78 -3.92 -8.79
N THR A 384 -15.58 -3.48 -7.82
CA THR A 384 -16.98 -3.11 -8.03
C THR A 384 -17.17 -1.59 -8.05
N ILE A 385 -16.07 -0.83 -8.04
CA ILE A 385 -16.11 0.63 -8.18
C ILE A 385 -16.55 0.98 -9.60
N ASP A 386 -17.40 1.99 -9.73
CA ASP A 386 -17.80 2.49 -11.04
C ASP A 386 -16.62 3.26 -11.70
N PRO A 387 -16.08 2.77 -12.84
CA PRO A 387 -14.95 3.43 -13.49
C PRO A 387 -15.27 4.83 -13.99
N ARG A 388 -16.55 5.18 -14.15
CA ARG A 388 -16.98 6.51 -14.61
C ARG A 388 -16.61 7.63 -13.62
N TYR A 389 -16.39 7.33 -12.34
CA TYR A 389 -15.86 8.30 -11.37
C TYR A 389 -14.47 8.82 -11.78
N TYR A 390 -13.74 8.06 -12.58
CA TYR A 390 -12.38 8.36 -13.02
C TYR A 390 -12.30 8.75 -14.50
N ALA A 391 -13.43 9.04 -15.15
CA ALA A 391 -13.45 9.49 -16.54
C ALA A 391 -12.52 10.72 -16.73
N GLY A 392 -11.73 10.71 -17.81
CA GLY A 392 -10.74 11.74 -18.11
C GLY A 392 -9.41 11.62 -17.35
N SER A 393 -9.25 10.65 -16.45
CA SER A 393 -7.94 10.31 -15.90
C SER A 393 -7.09 9.53 -16.91
N ARG A 394 -5.76 9.57 -16.75
CA ARG A 394 -4.80 8.85 -17.62
C ARG A 394 -4.79 7.34 -17.40
N TYR A 395 -5.39 6.87 -16.31
CA TYR A 395 -5.54 5.47 -15.98
C TYR A 395 -6.97 4.97 -16.22
N TYR A 396 -7.87 5.77 -16.80
CA TYR A 396 -9.20 5.30 -17.17
C TYR A 396 -9.08 4.17 -18.21
N PRO A 397 -9.80 3.04 -18.07
CA PRO A 397 -10.93 2.81 -17.17
C PRO A 397 -10.61 2.29 -15.76
N GLY A 398 -9.34 2.18 -15.37
CA GLY A 398 -8.92 1.67 -14.06
C GLY A 398 -9.50 2.42 -12.86
N THR A 399 -9.76 1.67 -11.78
CA THR A 399 -10.29 2.17 -10.51
C THR A 399 -9.26 2.03 -9.40
N PRO A 400 -8.69 3.12 -8.87
CA PRO A 400 -7.77 3.08 -7.74
C PRO A 400 -8.39 2.39 -6.51
N SER A 401 -7.54 1.71 -5.73
CA SER A 401 -7.91 1.07 -4.45
C SER A 401 -7.15 1.74 -3.29
N ASP A 402 -7.22 1.21 -2.07
CA ASP A 402 -6.42 1.74 -0.95
C ASP A 402 -5.02 1.08 -0.87
N GLY A 403 -4.33 0.99 -2.02
CA GLY A 403 -2.95 0.52 -2.11
C GLY A 403 -2.76 -0.94 -2.49
N CYS A 404 -3.72 -1.50 -3.23
CA CYS A 404 -3.69 -2.83 -3.81
C CYS A 404 -3.40 -2.78 -5.33
N LEU A 405 -3.32 -3.95 -5.97
CA LEU A 405 -3.29 -4.09 -7.43
C LEU A 405 -4.68 -4.48 -7.93
N VAL A 406 -5.23 -3.67 -8.83
CA VAL A 406 -6.61 -3.78 -9.30
C VAL A 406 -6.63 -4.24 -10.75
N ALA A 407 -7.25 -5.39 -10.99
CA ALA A 407 -7.59 -5.86 -12.32
C ALA A 407 -9.01 -5.40 -12.71
N MET A 408 -9.24 -5.24 -14.01
CA MET A 408 -10.51 -4.70 -14.51
C MET A 408 -11.67 -5.69 -14.36
N GLU A 409 -12.81 -5.19 -13.90
CA GLU A 409 -14.07 -5.94 -13.89
C GLU A 409 -15.21 -5.06 -14.39
N TYR A 410 -16.11 -5.65 -15.15
CA TYR A 410 -17.29 -4.97 -15.70
C TYR A 410 -18.56 -5.64 -15.20
N TRP A 411 -19.51 -4.83 -14.75
CA TRP A 411 -20.75 -5.26 -14.12
C TRP A 411 -21.95 -4.72 -14.91
N SER A 412 -22.99 -5.54 -15.07
CA SER A 412 -24.24 -5.13 -15.70
C SER A 412 -25.00 -4.16 -14.77
N PRO A 413 -26.01 -3.43 -15.29
CA PRO A 413 -26.88 -2.59 -14.45
C PRO A 413 -27.58 -3.35 -13.31
N GLU A 414 -27.84 -4.65 -13.49
CA GLU A 414 -28.43 -5.57 -12.51
C GLU A 414 -27.39 -6.09 -11.49
N GLY A 415 -26.13 -5.66 -11.61
CA GLY A 415 -25.03 -6.06 -10.75
C GLY A 415 -24.46 -7.44 -11.07
N VAL A 416 -24.72 -8.01 -12.25
CA VAL A 416 -24.11 -9.29 -12.68
C VAL A 416 -22.77 -9.03 -13.34
N MET A 417 -21.71 -9.76 -12.97
CA MET A 417 -20.41 -9.59 -13.62
C MET A 417 -20.46 -10.09 -15.08
N VAL A 418 -20.01 -9.23 -15.99
CA VAL A 418 -19.94 -9.50 -17.43
C VAL A 418 -18.53 -9.95 -17.83
N HIS A 419 -17.49 -9.36 -17.23
CA HIS A 419 -16.09 -9.65 -17.53
C HIS A 419 -15.21 -9.42 -16.30
N SER A 420 -14.13 -10.19 -16.17
CA SER A 420 -13.16 -10.04 -15.08
C SER A 420 -11.76 -10.49 -15.50
N ASP A 421 -10.85 -9.52 -15.55
CA ASP A 421 -9.42 -9.76 -15.69
C ASP A 421 -8.85 -10.41 -14.42
N GLN A 422 -9.46 -10.18 -13.26
CA GLN A 422 -9.07 -10.84 -12.02
C GLN A 422 -9.30 -12.36 -12.09
N ILE A 423 -10.45 -12.81 -12.62
CA ILE A 423 -10.68 -14.24 -12.87
C ILE A 423 -9.64 -14.79 -13.83
N ALA A 424 -9.37 -14.08 -14.94
CA ALA A 424 -8.37 -14.49 -15.91
C ALA A 424 -6.96 -14.61 -15.29
N LEU A 425 -6.60 -13.69 -14.39
CA LEU A 425 -5.33 -13.70 -13.67
C LEU A 425 -5.22 -14.86 -12.69
N LEU A 426 -6.26 -15.13 -11.89
CA LEU A 426 -6.33 -16.29 -11.01
C LEU A 426 -6.15 -17.59 -11.80
N GLN A 427 -6.82 -17.70 -12.93
CA GLN A 427 -6.74 -18.87 -13.81
C GLN A 427 -5.36 -19.01 -14.44
N ALA A 428 -4.78 -17.92 -14.94
CA ALA A 428 -3.42 -17.93 -15.46
C ALA A 428 -2.41 -18.34 -14.36
N PHE A 429 -2.48 -17.75 -13.17
CA PHE A 429 -1.57 -18.04 -12.07
C PHE A 429 -1.66 -19.49 -11.58
N THR A 430 -2.87 -20.06 -11.55
CA THR A 430 -3.12 -21.41 -11.00
C THR A 430 -3.17 -22.54 -12.02
N ALA A 431 -2.83 -22.27 -13.28
CA ALA A 431 -2.96 -23.21 -14.39
C ALA A 431 -2.20 -24.55 -14.18
N GLN A 432 -1.10 -24.54 -13.41
CA GLN A 432 -0.33 -25.74 -13.08
C GLN A 432 -0.67 -26.35 -11.70
N GLY A 433 -1.85 -26.04 -11.16
CA GLY A 433 -2.31 -26.61 -9.90
C GLY A 433 -1.60 -26.04 -8.67
N ARG A 434 -1.02 -24.84 -8.77
CA ARG A 434 -0.37 -24.12 -7.67
C ARG A 434 -1.10 -22.82 -7.37
N ASP A 435 -1.29 -22.50 -6.10
CA ASP A 435 -1.91 -21.27 -5.61
C ASP A 435 -0.95 -20.40 -4.78
N ARG A 436 0.31 -20.83 -4.64
CA ARG A 436 1.39 -20.09 -3.98
C ARG A 436 2.51 -19.79 -4.96
N GLY A 437 3.18 -18.66 -4.78
CA GLY A 437 4.20 -18.18 -5.69
C GLY A 437 4.69 -16.79 -5.32
N TYR A 438 5.01 -15.98 -6.33
CA TYR A 438 5.52 -14.62 -6.12
C TYR A 438 4.79 -13.59 -6.97
N MET A 439 4.85 -12.34 -6.55
CA MET A 439 4.51 -11.19 -7.38
C MET A 439 5.70 -10.25 -7.42
N VAL A 440 5.99 -9.69 -8.59
CA VAL A 440 7.02 -8.67 -8.78
C VAL A 440 6.36 -7.45 -9.38
N LEU A 441 6.45 -6.32 -8.69
CA LEU A 441 6.07 -5.03 -9.24
C LEU A 441 7.34 -4.27 -9.65
N ILE A 442 7.38 -3.80 -10.90
CA ILE A 442 8.50 -3.03 -11.44
C ILE A 442 8.02 -1.85 -12.28
N GLU A 443 8.67 -0.72 -12.12
CA GLU A 443 8.52 0.42 -13.02
C GLU A 443 9.31 0.25 -14.32
N LEU A 444 8.66 0.60 -15.43
CA LEU A 444 9.31 0.90 -16.68
C LEU A 444 9.67 2.39 -16.76
N ASP A 445 10.30 2.79 -17.86
CA ASP A 445 10.61 4.18 -18.11
C ASP A 445 9.34 5.03 -18.15
N ALA A 446 9.47 6.30 -17.77
CA ALA A 446 8.37 7.25 -17.78
C ALA A 446 7.86 7.45 -19.22
N ALA A 447 6.57 7.23 -19.43
CA ALA A 447 5.89 7.53 -20.69
C ALA A 447 4.46 8.00 -20.40
N PRO A 448 3.86 8.81 -21.29
CA PRO A 448 2.48 9.29 -21.10
C PRO A 448 1.42 8.22 -21.41
N THR A 449 1.82 7.06 -21.94
CA THR A 449 0.93 5.97 -22.37
C THR A 449 0.91 4.81 -21.38
N PRO A 450 -0.16 3.98 -21.39
CA PRO A 450 -0.17 2.68 -20.74
C PRO A 450 1.07 1.84 -21.07
N VAL A 451 1.37 0.87 -20.22
CA VAL A 451 2.42 -0.12 -20.51
C VAL A 451 1.93 -1.07 -21.59
N ALA A 452 2.65 -1.14 -22.71
CA ALA A 452 2.33 -2.02 -23.82
C ALA A 452 3.12 -3.33 -23.74
N LEU A 453 2.51 -4.44 -24.21
CA LEU A 453 3.19 -5.73 -24.30
C LEU A 453 4.49 -5.67 -25.13
N ALA A 454 4.51 -4.85 -26.17
CA ALA A 454 5.67 -4.67 -27.04
C ALA A 454 6.92 -4.17 -26.29
N GLU A 455 6.75 -3.49 -25.16
CA GLU A 455 7.88 -2.99 -24.35
C GLU A 455 8.58 -4.08 -23.54
N VAL A 456 7.93 -5.23 -23.33
CA VAL A 456 8.44 -6.30 -22.46
C VAL A 456 8.61 -7.64 -23.19
N ILE A 457 8.02 -7.81 -24.37
CA ILE A 457 7.99 -9.09 -25.09
C ILE A 457 9.37 -9.65 -25.38
N GLN A 458 10.35 -8.81 -25.74
CA GLN A 458 11.69 -9.30 -26.03
C GLN A 458 12.35 -9.87 -24.75
N SER A 459 12.24 -9.15 -23.63
CA SER A 459 12.77 -9.62 -22.36
C SER A 459 12.10 -10.91 -21.88
N VAL A 460 10.83 -11.13 -22.22
CA VAL A 460 10.12 -12.39 -21.96
C VAL A 460 10.75 -13.54 -22.76
N LEU A 461 10.94 -13.36 -24.07
CA LEU A 461 11.53 -14.38 -24.93
C LEU A 461 12.97 -14.71 -24.51
N GLU A 462 13.76 -13.70 -24.16
CA GLU A 462 15.11 -13.88 -23.61
C GLU A 462 15.11 -14.66 -22.29
N ALA A 463 14.15 -14.40 -21.39
CA ALA A 463 14.04 -15.12 -20.12
C ALA A 463 13.64 -16.61 -20.32
N GLU A 464 12.72 -16.90 -21.23
CA GLU A 464 12.32 -18.26 -21.57
C GLU A 464 13.47 -19.05 -22.21
N ALA A 465 14.23 -18.44 -23.12
CA ALA A 465 15.37 -19.07 -23.78
C ALA A 465 16.45 -19.52 -22.77
N ARG A 466 16.69 -18.74 -21.72
CA ARG A 466 17.63 -19.08 -20.64
C ARG A 466 17.15 -20.24 -19.77
N THR A 467 15.85 -20.46 -19.70
CA THR A 467 15.25 -21.53 -18.90
C THR A 467 15.27 -22.86 -19.65
N ASN A 468 15.10 -22.83 -20.97
CA ASN A 468 15.17 -24.03 -21.82
C ASN A 468 16.60 -24.53 -22.09
N GLY A 469 17.62 -23.72 -21.82
CA GLY A 469 19.05 -24.07 -21.99
C GLY A 469 19.71 -24.68 -20.74
N ARG A 470 18.93 -25.01 -19.71
CA ARG A 470 19.34 -25.72 -18.50
C ARG A 470 18.54 -27.01 -18.39
#